data_AF-A0A2S9F8G7-F1
#
_entry.id   AF-A0A2S9F8G7-F1
#
_cell.length_a   1.000
_cell.length_b   1.000
_cell.length_c   1.000
_cell.angle_alpha   90.00
_cell.angle_beta   90.00
_cell.angle_gamma   90.00
#
_symmetry.space_group_name_H-M   'P 1'
#
loop_
_entity.id
_entity.type
_entity.pdbx_description
1 polymer ?
#
loop_
_entity_poly.entity_id
_entity_poly.type
_entity_poly.pdbx_seq_one_letter_code
_entity_poly.pdbx_strand_id
1 'polypeptide(L)'
;MNEQVRTVRVSPAMVQQRAADLVKSDAQILLLRAHPEWTHGDVKVGDAVVRVLPGVSQLAVLDILATLSTDERAVVLTDRPAEDLGDAVLARAYKYGIELPDEWQA
;
A
#
# COMPACT_ATOMS: atom_id res chain seq x y z
N MET A 1 -15.39 -17.99 11.64
CA MET A 1 -16.29 -17.30 10.71
C MET A 1 -15.40 -16.30 9.98
N ASN A 2 -14.81 -16.72 8.85
CA ASN A 2 -13.84 -15.91 8.13
C ASN A 2 -14.60 -14.83 7.36
N GLU A 3 -14.59 -13.60 7.87
CA GLU A 3 -14.91 -12.43 7.04
C GLU A 3 -13.84 -12.35 5.96
N GLN A 4 -14.10 -13.00 4.83
CA GLN A 4 -13.45 -12.69 3.57
C GLN A 4 -13.92 -11.29 3.18
N VAL A 5 -13.31 -10.27 3.78
CA VAL A 5 -13.47 -8.88 3.35
C VAL A 5 -13.10 -8.85 1.88
N ARG A 6 -14.11 -8.70 1.02
CA ARG A 6 -13.93 -8.60 -0.43
C ARG A 6 -13.04 -7.40 -0.67
N THR A 7 -11.84 -7.66 -1.18
CA THR A 7 -10.95 -6.58 -1.59
C THR A 7 -11.57 -5.85 -2.77
N VAL A 8 -11.55 -4.52 -2.74
CA VAL A 8 -12.03 -3.70 -3.85
C VAL A 8 -10.90 -3.37 -4.81
N ARG A 9 -11.25 -3.05 -6.05
CA ARG A 9 -10.31 -2.38 -6.96
C ARG A 9 -10.20 -0.92 -6.57
N VAL A 10 -8.99 -0.38 -6.58
CA VAL A 10 -8.74 1.02 -6.21
C VAL A 10 -8.72 1.90 -7.45
N SER A 11 -9.31 3.08 -7.32
CA SER A 11 -9.31 4.11 -8.37
C SER A 11 -7.98 4.90 -8.35
N PRO A 12 -7.54 5.46 -9.49
CA PRO A 12 -6.37 6.35 -9.52
C PRO A 12 -6.43 7.53 -8.58
N ALA A 13 -7.59 8.16 -8.41
CA ALA A 13 -7.76 9.24 -7.44
C ALA A 13 -7.46 8.79 -5.99
N MET A 14 -7.89 7.58 -5.61
CA MET A 14 -7.63 7.04 -4.29
C MET A 14 -6.14 6.76 -4.09
N VAL A 15 -5.49 6.10 -5.05
CA VAL A 15 -4.04 5.84 -4.97
C VAL A 15 -3.24 7.15 -4.95
N GLN A 16 -3.66 8.16 -5.73
CA GLN A 16 -3.09 9.51 -5.72
C GLN A 16 -3.15 10.16 -4.34
N GLN A 17 -4.31 10.07 -3.68
CA GLN A 17 -4.49 10.61 -2.33
C GLN A 17 -3.59 9.91 -1.31
N ARG A 18 -3.53 8.56 -1.34
CA ARG A 18 -2.69 7.79 -0.42
C ARG A 18 -1.20 7.99 -0.66
N ALA A 19 -0.78 8.13 -1.91
CA ALA A 19 0.58 8.53 -2.25
C ALA A 19 0.90 9.92 -1.69
N ALA A 20 -0.04 10.87 -1.77
CA ALA A 20 0.15 12.20 -1.22
C ALA A 20 0.25 12.22 0.32
N ASP A 21 -0.50 11.35 1.00
CA ASP A 21 -0.39 11.16 2.45
C ASP A 21 0.96 10.52 2.83
N LEU A 22 1.40 9.52 2.08
CA LEU A 22 2.68 8.83 2.31
C LEU A 22 3.89 9.76 2.14
N VAL A 23 3.90 10.62 1.13
CA VAL A 23 5.01 11.58 0.88
C VAL A 23 5.15 12.60 2.01
N LYS A 24 4.08 12.90 2.75
CA LYS A 24 4.11 13.80 3.92
C LYS A 24 4.59 13.10 5.21
N SER A 25 4.98 11.83 5.11
CA SER A 25 5.41 10.99 6.23
C SER A 25 6.83 10.47 6.04
N ASP A 26 7.43 10.03 7.14
CA ASP A 26 8.71 9.32 7.18
C ASP A 26 8.60 7.81 6.83
N ALA A 27 7.38 7.29 6.63
CA ALA A 27 7.19 5.91 6.21
C ALA A 27 7.63 5.69 4.75
N GLN A 28 8.28 4.55 4.47
CA GLN A 28 8.65 4.16 3.11
C GLN A 28 7.48 3.50 2.36
N ILE A 29 6.58 2.81 3.06
CA ILE A 29 5.44 2.15 2.41
C ILE A 29 4.11 2.52 3.05
N LEU A 30 3.05 2.51 2.24
CA LEU A 30 1.66 2.51 2.69
C LEU A 30 1.00 1.24 2.20
N LEU A 31 0.41 0.46 3.10
CA LEU A 31 -0.34 -0.74 2.76
C LEU A 31 -1.81 -0.38 2.57
N LEU A 32 -2.36 -0.72 1.40
CA LEU A 32 -3.76 -0.50 1.07
C LEU A 32 -4.45 -1.83 0.79
N ARG A 33 -5.50 -2.13 1.56
CA ARG A 33 -6.29 -3.36 1.45
C ARG A 33 -7.13 -3.35 0.17
N ALA A 34 -6.60 -3.92 -0.90
CA ALA A 34 -7.20 -3.86 -2.23
C ALA A 34 -6.79 -5.06 -3.08
N HIS A 35 -7.43 -5.24 -4.24
CA HIS A 35 -6.93 -6.17 -5.24
C HIS A 35 -5.47 -5.81 -5.59
N PRO A 36 -4.52 -6.75 -5.54
CA PRO A 36 -3.09 -6.50 -5.79
C PRO A 36 -2.81 -6.39 -7.29
N GLU A 37 -3.54 -5.51 -7.97
CA GLU A 37 -3.43 -5.26 -9.41
C GLU A 37 -3.38 -3.76 -9.64
N TRP A 38 -2.41 -3.32 -10.46
CA TRP A 38 -2.27 -1.91 -10.81
C TRP A 38 -1.69 -1.75 -12.21
N THR A 39 -2.36 -0.97 -13.06
CA THR A 39 -2.00 -0.80 -14.48
C THR A 39 -1.66 0.63 -14.88
N HIS A 40 -1.72 1.59 -13.94
CA HIS A 40 -1.55 3.01 -14.25
C HIS A 40 -0.12 3.53 -14.01
N GLY A 41 0.81 2.65 -13.67
CA GLY A 41 2.21 3.01 -13.40
C GLY A 41 2.42 3.78 -12.09
N ASP A 42 3.56 4.43 -11.97
CA ASP A 42 3.91 5.17 -10.75
C ASP A 42 3.12 6.48 -10.63
N VAL A 43 2.92 6.90 -9.39
CA VAL A 43 2.18 8.12 -9.05
C VAL A 43 3.15 9.26 -8.74
N LYS A 44 2.94 10.42 -9.37
CA LYS A 44 3.69 11.65 -9.06
C LYS A 44 2.95 12.49 -8.03
N VAL A 45 3.65 12.90 -6.98
CA VAL A 45 3.15 13.81 -5.94
C VAL A 45 4.17 14.94 -5.76
N GLY A 46 3.90 16.09 -6.39
CA GLY A 46 4.90 17.16 -6.49
C GLY A 46 6.13 16.64 -7.24
N ASP A 47 7.31 16.80 -6.64
CA ASP A 47 8.58 16.30 -7.17
C ASP A 47 8.88 14.83 -6.79
N ALA A 48 8.06 14.21 -5.93
CA ALA A 48 8.24 12.82 -5.52
C ALA A 48 7.55 11.84 -6.47
N VAL A 49 8.19 10.70 -6.71
CA VAL A 49 7.60 9.56 -7.42
C VAL A 49 7.33 8.45 -6.40
N VAL A 50 6.08 8.00 -6.35
CA VAL A 50 5.60 6.92 -5.49
C VAL A 50 5.25 5.73 -6.35
N ARG A 51 5.94 4.61 -6.10
CA ARG A 51 5.68 3.35 -6.81
C ARG A 51 4.36 2.75 -6.34
N VAL A 52 3.66 2.04 -7.22
CA VAL A 52 2.42 1.32 -6.84
C VAL A 52 2.62 -0.15 -7.17
N LEU A 53 2.75 -0.97 -6.12
CA LEU A 53 3.26 -2.33 -6.23
C LEU A 53 2.29 -3.36 -5.64
N PRO A 54 2.20 -4.58 -6.22
CA PRO A 54 1.38 -5.65 -5.67
C PRO A 54 2.08 -6.34 -4.49
N GLY A 55 1.41 -6.38 -3.34
CA GLY A 55 1.84 -7.10 -2.13
C GLY A 55 1.06 -8.39 -1.95
N VAL A 56 1.28 -9.39 -2.80
CA VAL A 56 0.47 -10.63 -2.82
C VAL A 56 0.72 -11.59 -1.64
N SER A 57 1.73 -11.33 -0.83
CA SER A 57 2.11 -12.12 0.36
C SER A 57 2.97 -11.27 1.30
N GLN A 58 3.14 -11.69 2.55
CA GLN A 58 4.09 -11.07 3.47
C GLN A 58 5.50 -10.97 2.87
N LEU A 59 5.98 -12.06 2.26
CA LEU A 59 7.31 -12.11 1.67
C LEU A 59 7.47 -11.11 0.51
N ALA A 60 6.44 -10.94 -0.32
CA ALA A 60 6.45 -9.94 -1.39
C ALA A 60 6.56 -8.51 -0.84
N VAL A 61 5.87 -8.21 0.27
CA VAL A 61 5.97 -6.88 0.90
C VAL A 61 7.35 -6.67 1.54
N LEU A 62 7.93 -7.70 2.16
CA LEU A 62 9.28 -7.64 2.70
C LEU A 62 10.34 -7.46 1.61
N ASP A 63 10.17 -8.11 0.45
CA ASP A 63 11.03 -7.93 -0.71
C ASP A 63 10.96 -6.49 -1.27
N ILE A 64 9.75 -5.92 -1.34
CA ILE A 64 9.55 -4.49 -1.69
C ILE A 64 10.32 -3.59 -0.71
N LEU A 65 10.16 -3.80 0.60
CA LEU A 65 10.89 -3.03 1.62
C LEU A 65 12.40 -3.17 1.50
N ALA A 66 12.90 -4.36 1.17
CA ALA A 66 14.33 -4.63 1.03
C ALA A 66 14.94 -4.00 -0.24
N THR A 67 14.13 -3.75 -1.27
CA THR A 67 14.57 -3.22 -2.57
C THR A 67 14.36 -1.71 -2.72
N LEU A 68 13.52 -1.10 -1.87
CA LEU A 68 13.35 0.35 -1.83
C LEU A 68 14.58 1.04 -1.23
N SER A 69 15.11 2.01 -1.95
CA SER A 69 16.09 2.96 -1.42
C SER A 69 15.45 3.84 -0.34
N THR A 70 16.26 4.46 0.52
CA THR A 70 15.78 5.25 1.66
C THR A 70 14.84 6.39 1.26
N ASP A 71 15.04 7.00 0.09
CA ASP A 71 14.21 8.09 -0.42
C ASP A 71 13.02 7.61 -1.26
N GLU A 72 12.98 6.33 -1.64
CA GLU A 72 11.90 5.75 -2.42
C GLU A 72 10.70 5.39 -1.55
N ARG A 73 9.52 5.59 -2.11
CA ARG A 73 8.24 5.31 -1.44
C ARG A 73 7.34 4.44 -2.31
N ALA A 74 6.55 3.58 -1.68
CA ALA A 74 5.59 2.74 -2.38
C ALA A 74 4.23 2.66 -1.70
N VAL A 75 3.16 2.76 -2.49
CA VAL A 75 1.83 2.26 -2.12
C VAL A 75 1.78 0.79 -2.51
N VAL A 76 1.54 -0.07 -1.54
CA VAL A 76 1.48 -1.52 -1.73
C VAL A 76 0.03 -1.98 -1.65
N LEU A 77 -0.50 -2.48 -2.76
CA LEU A 77 -1.86 -3.01 -2.85
C LEU A 77 -1.86 -4.49 -2.44
N THR A 78 -2.65 -4.85 -1.44
CA THR A 78 -2.62 -6.21 -0.89
C THR A 78 -4.00 -6.74 -0.51
N ASP A 79 -4.25 -8.01 -0.85
CA ASP A 79 -5.38 -8.79 -0.37
C ASP A 79 -5.05 -9.61 0.89
N ARG A 80 -3.90 -9.35 1.54
CA ARG A 80 -3.50 -10.00 2.80
C ARG A 80 -3.93 -9.22 4.02
N PRO A 81 -4.65 -9.85 4.97
CA PRO A 81 -5.09 -9.14 6.17
C PRO A 81 -3.86 -8.79 7.00
N ALA A 82 -4.02 -7.87 7.96
CA ALA A 82 -2.91 -7.45 8.81
C ALA A 82 -2.23 -8.65 9.53
N GLU A 83 -3.01 -9.63 9.95
CA GLU A 83 -2.52 -10.87 10.57
C GLU A 83 -1.60 -11.69 9.66
N ASP A 84 -1.89 -11.75 8.35
CA ASP A 84 -1.09 -12.47 7.37
C ASP A 84 0.21 -11.73 7.01
N LEU A 85 0.22 -10.40 7.13
CA LEU A 85 1.42 -9.58 6.87
C LEU A 85 2.39 -9.57 8.06
N GLY A 86 1.85 -9.68 9.27
CA GLY A 86 2.62 -9.76 10.50
C GLY A 86 3.35 -8.46 10.90
N ASP A 87 3.82 -8.43 12.13
CA ASP A 87 4.34 -7.23 12.79
C ASP A 87 5.57 -6.61 12.09
N ALA A 88 6.44 -7.45 11.53
CA ALA A 88 7.63 -6.98 10.82
C ALA A 88 7.31 -6.06 9.63
N VAL A 89 6.21 -6.34 8.93
CA VAL A 89 5.71 -5.51 7.84
C VAL A 89 4.98 -4.29 8.41
N LEU A 90 4.04 -4.50 9.34
CA LEU A 90 3.19 -3.45 9.88
C LEU A 90 4.00 -2.35 10.58
N ALA A 91 5.04 -2.70 11.35
CA ALA A 91 5.89 -1.75 12.06
C ALA A 91 6.62 -0.74 11.16
N ARG A 92 6.72 -1.01 9.85
CA ARG A 92 7.38 -0.15 8.85
C ARG A 92 6.38 0.56 7.93
N ALA A 93 5.12 0.15 7.99
CA ALA A 93 4.07 0.74 7.20
C ALA A 93 3.62 2.07 7.80
N TYR A 94 3.13 2.94 6.92
CA TYR A 94 2.42 4.15 7.30
C TYR A 94 1.36 3.85 8.37
N LYS A 95 1.36 4.64 9.46
CA LYS A 95 0.50 4.47 10.65
C LYS A 95 0.58 3.08 11.31
N TYR A 96 1.66 2.33 11.09
CA TYR A 96 1.86 1.01 11.66
C TYR A 96 0.75 -0.01 11.30
N GLY A 97 0.16 0.12 10.12
CA GLY A 97 -1.07 -0.61 9.78
C GLY A 97 -1.35 -0.76 8.29
N ILE A 98 -2.50 -1.36 8.00
CA ILE A 98 -3.09 -1.46 6.66
C ILE A 98 -4.30 -0.53 6.58
N GLU A 99 -4.31 0.35 5.59
CA GLU A 99 -5.45 1.22 5.34
C GLU A 99 -6.54 0.44 4.58
N LEU A 100 -7.79 0.62 4.98
CA LEU A 100 -8.93 0.11 4.24
C LEU A 100 -9.42 1.19 3.26
N PRO A 101 -9.70 0.86 1.99
CA PRO A 101 -10.41 1.76 1.12
C PRO A 101 -11.83 1.96 1.66
N ASP A 102 -12.22 3.20 1.94
CA ASP A 102 -13.59 3.54 2.31
C ASP A 102 -14.55 3.05 1.21
N GLU A 103 -15.50 2.19 1.57
CA GLU A 103 -16.48 1.58 0.66
C GLU A 103 -17.47 2.61 0.04
N TRP A 104 -17.35 3.89 0.40
CA TRP A 104 -18.24 4.99 0.02
C TRP A 104 -17.59 6.03 -0.93
N GLN A 105 -16.51 5.68 -1.61
CA GLN A 105 -15.85 6.54 -2.63
C GLN A 105 -15.87 5.91 -4.04
N ALA A 106 -16.92 5.15 -4.35
CA ALA A 106 -17.21 4.65 -5.71
C ALA A 106 -18.27 5.53 -6.40
#